data_AF-A0A507QKY6-F1
#
_entry.id   AF-A0A507QKY6-F1
#
_cell.length_a   1.000
_cell.length_b   1.000
_cell.length_c   1.000
_cell.angle_alpha   90.00
_cell.angle_beta   90.00
_cell.angle_gamma   90.00
#
_symmetry.space_group_name_H-M   'P 1'
#
loop_
_entity.id
_entity.type
_entity.pdbx_description
1 polymer ?
#
loop_
_entity_poly.entity_id
_entity_poly.type
_entity_poly.pdbx_seq_one_letter_code
_entity_poly.pdbx_strand_id
1 'polypeptide(L)'
;PLRELPEHDASVPHHVEDGFNCTIQNFLLINREFLDFWLGDRSAVTLGWVEQQQQQLEDPEWYRKVLQLPLIQQADLIVTRHWIQTLTWQIALSNFLLSSSAPFPLLSVSFPLRLSNELQSFLAHLPGNYIVGFHGSGILEKLLEIANTIADVVLQLDDVFRDDTVSRINDVVFLKKLLLSFPGFADLQTSILTAKLEAISEKYPVMEFG
;
A
#
# COMPACT_ATOMS: atom_id res chain seq x y z
N PRO A 1 -15.52 11.19 14.17
CA PRO A 1 -15.71 9.94 13.41
C PRO A 1 -17.07 9.30 13.72
N LEU A 2 -17.74 8.73 12.72
CA LEU A 2 -18.94 7.91 12.93
C LEU A 2 -18.54 6.70 13.78
N ARG A 3 -19.37 6.36 14.78
CA ARG A 3 -19.11 5.24 15.70
C ARG A 3 -19.60 3.90 15.15
N GLU A 4 -20.52 3.95 14.20
CA GLU A 4 -21.20 2.81 13.60
C GLU A 4 -21.43 3.06 12.11
N LEU A 5 -21.74 1.98 11.37
CA LEU A 5 -22.11 2.10 9.96
C LEU A 5 -23.43 2.88 9.81
N PRO A 6 -23.64 3.59 8.69
CA PRO A 6 -24.91 4.23 8.38
C PRO A 6 -26.07 3.22 8.40
N GLU A 7 -27.28 3.70 8.71
CA GLU A 7 -28.50 2.91 8.54
C GLU A 7 -28.70 2.55 7.06
N HIS A 8 -29.28 1.38 6.81
CA HIS A 8 -29.59 0.92 5.46
C HIS A 8 -30.54 1.88 4.74
N ASP A 9 -30.17 2.33 3.54
CA ASP A 9 -30.98 3.21 2.72
C ASP A 9 -31.46 2.47 1.47
N ALA A 10 -32.73 2.04 1.49
CA ALA A 10 -33.34 1.31 0.39
C ALA A 10 -33.43 2.11 -0.93
N SER A 11 -33.16 3.43 -0.92
CA SER A 11 -33.10 4.25 -2.13
C SER A 11 -31.75 4.16 -2.86
N VAL A 12 -30.72 3.61 -2.22
CA VAL A 12 -29.36 3.49 -2.76
C VAL A 12 -29.13 2.07 -3.30
N PRO A 13 -28.47 1.89 -4.46
CA PRO A 13 -28.11 0.56 -4.93
C PRO A 13 -27.22 -0.18 -3.92
N HIS A 14 -27.47 -1.47 -3.68
CA HIS A 14 -26.70 -2.27 -2.71
C HIS A 14 -25.18 -2.17 -2.86
N HIS A 15 -24.66 -2.21 -4.08
CA HIS A 15 -23.21 -2.11 -4.32
C HIS A 15 -22.60 -0.74 -3.95
N VAL A 16 -23.40 0.33 -3.95
CA VAL A 16 -22.97 1.66 -3.53
C VAL A 16 -22.90 1.72 -2.01
N GLU A 17 -23.92 1.20 -1.32
CA GLU A 17 -23.93 1.10 0.14
C GLU A 17 -22.80 0.19 0.64
N ASP A 18 -22.62 -0.98 0.02
CA ASP A 18 -21.55 -1.90 0.38
C ASP A 18 -20.16 -1.31 0.16
N GLY A 19 -19.95 -0.63 -0.97
CA GLY A 19 -18.72 0.10 -1.24
C GLY A 19 -18.43 1.16 -0.19
N PHE A 20 -19.44 1.99 0.13
CA PHE A 20 -19.31 3.03 1.14
C PHE A 20 -19.01 2.47 2.53
N ASN A 21 -19.68 1.38 2.92
CA ASN A 21 -19.41 0.68 4.17
C ASN A 21 -17.98 0.12 4.22
N CYS A 22 -17.48 -0.46 3.13
CA CYS A 22 -16.09 -0.90 3.04
C CYS A 22 -15.09 0.27 3.15
N THR A 23 -15.42 1.43 2.58
CA THR A 23 -14.61 2.65 2.72
C THR A 23 -14.55 3.08 4.18
N ILE A 24 -15.70 3.15 4.86
CA ILE A 24 -15.76 3.49 6.30
C ILE A 24 -14.91 2.51 7.11
N GLN A 25 -15.04 1.21 6.84
CA GLN A 25 -14.27 0.17 7.54
C GLN A 25 -12.77 0.36 7.40
N ASN A 26 -12.26 0.70 6.20
CA ASN A 26 -10.84 1.02 6.03
C ASN A 26 -10.40 2.20 6.91
N PHE A 27 -11.18 3.30 6.92
CA PHE A 27 -10.81 4.50 7.68
C PHE A 27 -11.04 4.37 9.19
N LEU A 28 -11.87 3.42 9.65
CA LEU A 28 -12.00 3.10 11.07
C LEU A 28 -10.72 2.47 11.65
N LEU A 29 -9.88 1.84 10.82
CA LEU A 29 -8.57 1.33 11.23
C LEU A 29 -7.60 2.48 11.58
N ILE A 30 -7.76 3.64 10.93
CA ILE A 30 -7.02 4.87 11.22
C ILE A 30 -7.70 5.60 12.38
N ASN A 31 -7.67 4.97 13.55
CA ASN A 31 -8.25 5.52 14.76
C ASN A 31 -7.31 6.58 15.41
N ARG A 32 -7.72 7.13 16.56
CA ARG A 32 -6.92 8.15 17.25
C ARG A 32 -5.55 7.64 17.68
N GLU A 33 -5.47 6.43 18.22
CA GLU A 33 -4.21 5.82 18.64
C GLU A 33 -3.26 5.63 17.44
N PHE A 34 -3.78 5.18 16.30
CA PHE A 34 -3.02 5.10 15.05
C PHE A 34 -2.43 6.46 14.66
N LEU A 35 -3.26 7.52 14.67
CA LEU A 35 -2.82 8.87 14.32
C LEU A 35 -1.81 9.42 15.33
N ASP A 36 -1.98 9.13 16.62
CA ASP A 36 -1.05 9.52 17.68
C ASP A 36 0.32 8.86 17.46
N PHE A 37 0.37 7.58 17.04
CA PHE A 37 1.63 6.94 16.65
C PHE A 37 2.19 7.46 15.33
N TRP A 38 1.34 7.78 14.36
CA TRP A 38 1.79 8.27 13.07
C TRP A 38 2.43 9.67 13.18
N LEU A 39 1.74 10.61 13.82
CA LEU A 39 2.08 12.03 13.91
C LEU A 39 2.86 12.41 15.18
N GLY A 40 2.78 11.61 16.23
CA GLY A 40 3.23 11.95 17.58
C GLY A 40 4.31 11.02 18.12
N ASP A 41 4.21 10.69 19.42
CA ASP A 41 5.19 9.86 20.11
C ASP A 41 4.99 8.38 19.80
N ARG A 42 6.03 7.78 19.23
CA ARG A 42 6.07 6.39 18.80
C ARG A 42 6.53 5.44 19.90
N SER A 43 7.04 5.95 21.03
CA SER A 43 7.63 5.14 22.11
C SER A 43 6.67 4.12 22.74
N ALA A 44 5.37 4.35 22.63
CA ALA A 44 4.32 3.46 23.15
C ALA A 44 3.87 2.37 22.16
N VAL A 45 4.41 2.34 20.93
CA VAL A 45 4.08 1.31 19.94
C VAL A 45 4.61 -0.05 20.43
N THR A 46 3.73 -1.05 20.45
CA THR A 46 4.07 -2.41 20.88
C THR A 46 3.91 -3.41 19.75
N LEU A 47 4.57 -4.57 19.88
CA LEU A 47 4.35 -5.71 18.96
C LEU A 47 2.88 -6.12 18.89
N GLY A 48 2.21 -6.22 20.05
CA GLY A 48 0.80 -6.59 20.11
C GLY A 48 -0.13 -5.62 19.37
N TRP A 49 0.20 -4.33 19.36
CA TRP A 49 -0.55 -3.35 18.57
C TRP A 49 -0.36 -3.59 17.05
N VAL A 50 0.87 -3.82 16.60
CA VAL A 50 1.14 -4.11 15.17
C VAL A 50 0.46 -5.41 14.73
N GLU A 51 0.48 -6.44 15.59
CA GLU A 51 -0.22 -7.71 15.37
C GLU A 51 -1.73 -7.52 15.23
N GLN A 52 -2.33 -6.73 16.12
CA GLN A 52 -3.75 -6.40 16.05
C GLN A 52 -4.10 -5.65 14.76
N GLN A 53 -3.29 -4.67 14.36
CA GLN A 53 -3.46 -3.96 13.09
C GLN A 53 -3.36 -4.93 11.91
N GLN A 54 -2.40 -5.86 11.92
CA GLN A 54 -2.28 -6.85 10.86
C GLN A 54 -3.53 -7.71 10.73
N GLN A 55 -4.03 -8.25 11.84
CA GLN A 55 -5.21 -9.11 11.83
C GLN A 55 -6.44 -8.39 11.26
N GLN A 56 -6.60 -7.11 11.61
CA GLN A 56 -7.68 -6.30 11.05
C GLN A 56 -7.45 -6.04 9.57
N LEU A 57 -6.24 -5.69 9.14
CA LEU A 57 -5.91 -5.39 7.74
C LEU A 57 -5.94 -6.62 6.83
N GLU A 58 -5.68 -7.82 7.34
CA GLU A 58 -5.68 -9.08 6.58
C GLU A 58 -7.00 -9.88 6.73
N ASP A 59 -8.10 -9.24 7.19
CA ASP A 59 -9.41 -9.88 7.36
C ASP A 59 -9.96 -10.50 6.05
N PRO A 60 -10.05 -11.85 5.95
CA PRO A 60 -10.53 -12.52 4.74
C PRO A 60 -11.99 -12.22 4.40
N GLU A 61 -12.83 -11.93 5.40
CA GLU A 61 -14.25 -11.60 5.18
C GLU A 61 -14.37 -10.26 4.44
N TRP A 62 -13.57 -9.27 4.85
CA TRP A 62 -13.50 -7.98 4.17
C TRP A 62 -13.08 -8.14 2.71
N TYR A 63 -12.02 -8.91 2.42
CA TYR A 63 -11.60 -9.15 1.03
C TYR A 63 -12.68 -9.83 0.21
N ARG A 64 -13.39 -10.82 0.79
CA ARG A 64 -14.47 -11.52 0.09
C ARG A 64 -15.63 -10.58 -0.26
N LYS A 65 -15.95 -9.62 0.61
CA LYS A 65 -16.94 -8.56 0.34
C LYS A 65 -16.45 -7.62 -0.77
N VAL A 66 -15.21 -7.16 -0.70
CA VAL A 66 -14.66 -6.22 -1.69
C VAL A 66 -14.63 -6.83 -3.09
N LEU A 67 -14.27 -8.11 -3.23
CA LEU A 67 -14.23 -8.79 -4.54
C LEU A 67 -15.60 -8.88 -5.24
N GLN A 68 -16.72 -8.62 -4.54
CA GLN A 68 -18.07 -8.56 -5.12
C GLN A 68 -18.44 -7.16 -5.64
N LEU A 69 -17.63 -6.14 -5.37
CA LEU A 69 -17.89 -4.76 -5.77
C LEU A 69 -17.42 -4.47 -7.20
N PRO A 70 -17.85 -3.36 -7.83
CA PRO A 70 -17.30 -2.90 -9.10
C PRO A 70 -15.78 -2.68 -9.01
N LEU A 71 -15.04 -3.03 -10.08
CA LEU A 71 -13.56 -2.99 -10.12
C LEU A 71 -12.95 -1.65 -9.67
N ILE A 72 -13.59 -0.52 -10.00
CA ILE A 72 -13.12 0.80 -9.59
C ILE A 72 -13.16 0.99 -8.06
N GLN A 73 -14.19 0.46 -7.40
CA GLN A 73 -14.29 0.48 -5.94
C GLN A 73 -13.31 -0.51 -5.32
N GLN A 74 -13.15 -1.69 -5.92
CA GLN A 74 -12.13 -2.66 -5.47
C GLN A 74 -10.75 -2.01 -5.43
N ALA A 75 -10.40 -1.27 -6.49
CA ALA A 75 -9.10 -0.63 -6.58
C ALA A 75 -8.89 0.43 -5.50
N ASP A 76 -9.84 1.34 -5.31
CA ASP A 76 -9.73 2.36 -4.25
C ASP A 76 -9.60 1.72 -2.85
N LEU A 77 -10.41 0.70 -2.57
CA LEU A 77 -10.44 0.01 -1.28
C LEU A 77 -9.15 -0.78 -1.02
N ILE A 78 -8.69 -1.55 -2.00
CA ILE A 78 -7.49 -2.39 -1.89
C ILE A 78 -6.25 -1.50 -1.79
N VAL A 79 -6.12 -0.48 -2.64
CA VAL A 79 -4.98 0.46 -2.58
C VAL A 79 -4.96 1.20 -1.25
N THR A 80 -6.12 1.67 -0.76
CA THR A 80 -6.21 2.31 0.56
C THR A 80 -5.78 1.36 1.68
N ARG A 81 -6.10 0.07 1.59
CA ARG A 81 -5.69 -0.92 2.60
C ARG A 81 -4.19 -1.22 2.56
N HIS A 82 -3.61 -1.35 1.37
CA HIS A 82 -2.15 -1.49 1.19
C HIS A 82 -1.41 -0.25 1.69
N TRP A 83 -1.99 0.93 1.53
CA TRP A 83 -1.44 2.16 2.07
C TRP A 83 -1.45 2.16 3.61
N ILE A 84 -2.56 1.77 4.26
CA ILE A 84 -2.61 1.66 5.73
C ILE A 84 -1.61 0.62 6.25
N GLN A 85 -1.47 -0.52 5.57
CA GLN A 85 -0.43 -1.51 5.87
C GLN A 85 0.98 -0.92 5.76
N THR A 86 1.23 -0.11 4.73
CA THR A 86 2.51 0.61 4.55
C THR A 86 2.81 1.54 5.72
N LEU A 87 1.83 2.37 6.12
CA LEU A 87 1.98 3.27 7.27
C LEU A 87 2.23 2.49 8.57
N THR A 88 1.49 1.40 8.80
CA THR A 88 1.65 0.53 9.97
C THR A 88 3.05 -0.05 10.04
N TRP A 89 3.56 -0.53 8.89
CA TRP A 89 4.93 -1.03 8.78
C TRP A 89 5.97 0.05 9.07
N GLN A 90 5.80 1.27 8.55
CA GLN A 90 6.71 2.39 8.83
C GLN A 90 6.71 2.79 10.32
N ILE A 91 5.56 2.72 11.00
CA ILE A 91 5.46 2.91 12.45
C ILE A 91 6.26 1.83 13.18
N ALA A 92 6.11 0.55 12.79
CA ALA A 92 6.86 -0.56 13.37
C ALA A 92 8.38 -0.44 13.11
N LEU A 93 8.78 -0.04 11.90
CA LEU A 93 10.17 0.23 11.52
C LEU A 93 10.80 1.27 12.44
N SER A 94 10.13 2.40 12.65
CA SER A 94 10.67 3.49 13.48
C SER A 94 10.85 3.15 14.96
N ASN A 95 10.25 2.04 15.41
CA ASN A 95 10.42 1.49 16.76
C ASN A 95 11.32 0.25 16.80
N PHE A 96 12.01 -0.06 15.70
CA PHE A 96 12.90 -1.22 15.59
C PHE A 96 12.22 -2.55 15.92
N LEU A 97 10.93 -2.67 15.63
CA LEU A 97 10.15 -3.87 15.91
C LEU A 97 10.28 -4.94 14.82
N LEU A 98 10.94 -4.62 13.71
CA LEU A 98 11.04 -5.51 12.55
C LEU A 98 12.12 -6.57 12.70
N SER A 99 11.89 -7.72 12.07
CA SER A 99 12.84 -8.83 12.02
C SER A 99 12.75 -9.57 10.69
N SER A 100 13.88 -10.07 10.18
CA SER A 100 13.91 -10.94 8.99
C SER A 100 13.27 -12.31 9.25
N SER A 101 13.11 -12.70 10.51
CA SER A 101 12.42 -13.94 10.92
C SER A 101 11.15 -13.64 11.71
N ALA A 102 10.49 -12.54 11.37
CA ALA A 102 9.28 -12.11 12.05
C ALA A 102 8.15 -13.17 11.94
N PRO A 103 7.40 -13.41 13.02
CA PRO A 103 6.27 -14.34 13.01
C PRO A 103 5.09 -13.81 12.18
N PHE A 104 5.03 -12.51 11.96
CA PHE A 104 3.95 -11.84 11.24
C PHE A 104 4.48 -11.03 10.06
N PRO A 105 3.81 -11.10 8.88
CA PRO A 105 4.17 -10.31 7.71
C PRO A 105 4.49 -8.83 7.95
N LEU A 106 3.68 -8.04 8.67
CA LEU A 106 3.91 -6.61 8.93
C LEU A 106 5.15 -6.33 9.79
N LEU A 107 5.66 -7.33 10.50
CA LEU A 107 6.90 -7.22 11.26
C LEU A 107 8.12 -7.66 10.43
N SER A 108 7.94 -8.10 9.19
CA SER A 108 9.04 -8.42 8.29
C SER A 108 9.67 -7.16 7.70
N VAL A 109 11.00 -7.11 7.67
CA VAL A 109 11.75 -6.07 6.95
C VAL A 109 11.47 -6.05 5.44
N SER A 110 11.06 -7.19 4.88
CA SER A 110 10.74 -7.34 3.45
C SER A 110 9.25 -7.15 3.14
N PHE A 111 8.43 -6.77 4.11
CA PHE A 111 6.99 -6.64 3.92
C PHE A 111 6.57 -5.73 2.75
N PRO A 112 7.15 -4.53 2.56
CA PRO A 112 6.78 -3.69 1.42
C PRO A 112 6.98 -4.37 0.06
N LEU A 113 7.96 -5.25 -0.06
CA LEU A 113 8.20 -6.03 -1.28
C LEU A 113 7.05 -7.00 -1.58
N ARG A 114 6.45 -7.59 -0.55
CA ARG A 114 5.24 -8.42 -0.69
C ARG A 114 4.06 -7.59 -1.20
N LEU A 115 3.83 -6.40 -0.62
CA LEU A 115 2.78 -5.49 -1.08
C LEU A 115 2.98 -5.10 -2.54
N SER A 116 4.23 -4.92 -2.98
CA SER A 116 4.56 -4.65 -4.38
C SER A 116 4.01 -5.73 -5.32
N ASN A 117 4.19 -7.00 -4.98
CA ASN A 117 3.72 -8.14 -5.79
C ASN A 117 2.20 -8.22 -5.82
N GLU A 118 1.56 -8.02 -4.66
CA GLU A 118 0.10 -8.05 -4.54
C GLU A 118 -0.53 -6.90 -5.34
N LEU A 119 0.07 -5.70 -5.25
CA LEU A 119 -0.35 -4.52 -5.98
C LEU A 119 -0.11 -4.67 -7.49
N GLN A 120 1.04 -5.20 -7.91
CA GLN A 120 1.32 -5.48 -9.32
C GLN A 120 0.31 -6.47 -9.88
N SER A 121 0.08 -7.60 -9.19
CA SER A 121 -0.90 -8.59 -9.60
C SER A 121 -2.27 -7.95 -9.74
N PHE A 122 -2.75 -7.23 -8.72
CA PHE A 122 -4.05 -6.58 -8.77
C PHE A 122 -4.18 -5.59 -9.93
N LEU A 123 -3.20 -4.71 -10.11
CA LEU A 123 -3.24 -3.66 -11.12
C LEU A 123 -3.07 -4.21 -12.56
N ALA A 124 -2.32 -5.30 -12.75
CA ALA A 124 -2.19 -5.97 -14.04
C ALA A 124 -3.52 -6.56 -14.55
N HIS A 125 -4.46 -6.86 -13.67
CA HIS A 125 -5.79 -7.35 -14.04
C HIS A 125 -6.80 -6.23 -14.32
N LEU A 126 -6.44 -4.95 -14.08
CA LEU A 126 -7.33 -3.83 -14.37
C LEU A 126 -7.27 -3.48 -15.87
N PRO A 127 -8.43 -3.34 -16.55
CA PRO A 127 -8.42 -2.94 -17.95
C PRO A 127 -7.92 -1.49 -18.09
N GLY A 128 -7.11 -1.20 -19.11
CA GLY A 128 -6.40 0.07 -19.24
C GLY A 128 -7.27 1.34 -19.30
N ASN A 129 -8.56 1.23 -19.65
CA ASN A 129 -9.52 2.33 -19.61
C ASN A 129 -10.00 2.69 -18.19
N TYR A 130 -9.85 1.80 -17.21
CA TYR A 130 -10.17 2.08 -15.80
C TYR A 130 -9.06 2.89 -15.12
N ILE A 131 -7.82 2.77 -15.59
CA ILE A 131 -6.66 3.55 -15.16
C ILE A 131 -6.89 5.06 -15.41
N VAL A 132 -7.61 5.40 -16.48
CA VAL A 132 -7.97 6.78 -16.84
C VAL A 132 -9.11 7.32 -15.95
N GLY A 133 -9.90 6.45 -15.33
CA GLY A 133 -11.03 6.82 -14.45
C GLY A 133 -10.65 7.09 -12.99
N PHE A 134 -9.38 6.94 -12.61
CA PHE A 134 -8.88 7.33 -11.28
C PHE A 134 -8.74 8.85 -11.19
N HIS A 135 -9.86 9.54 -10.99
CA HIS A 135 -9.90 11.00 -10.93
C HIS A 135 -9.62 11.58 -9.54
N GLY A 136 -9.27 10.76 -8.55
CA GLY A 136 -8.93 11.22 -7.21
C GLY A 136 -7.43 11.34 -7.02
N SER A 137 -6.89 12.55 -6.80
CA SER A 137 -5.48 12.75 -6.40
C SER A 137 -5.06 11.85 -5.24
N GLY A 138 -6.00 11.56 -4.33
CA GLY A 138 -5.76 10.75 -3.14
C GLY A 138 -5.45 9.27 -3.38
N ILE A 139 -5.76 8.66 -4.53
CA ILE A 139 -5.27 7.27 -4.79
C ILE A 139 -3.83 7.29 -5.31
N LEU A 140 -3.50 8.29 -6.14
CA LEU A 140 -2.16 8.44 -6.70
C LEU A 140 -1.15 8.80 -5.61
N GLU A 141 -1.54 9.65 -4.65
CA GLU A 141 -0.74 9.95 -3.46
C GLU A 141 -0.44 8.69 -2.63
N LYS A 142 -1.45 7.84 -2.40
CA LYS A 142 -1.27 6.57 -1.69
C LYS A 142 -0.32 5.62 -2.42
N LEU A 143 -0.51 5.46 -3.74
CA LEU A 143 0.38 4.64 -4.57
C LEU A 143 1.81 5.18 -4.58
N LEU A 144 1.98 6.50 -4.63
CA LEU A 144 3.29 7.16 -4.58
C LEU A 144 3.99 6.89 -3.24
N GLU A 145 3.27 6.93 -2.12
CA GLU A 145 3.83 6.63 -0.79
C GLU A 145 4.21 5.15 -0.65
N ILE A 146 3.38 4.23 -1.15
CA ILE A 146 3.69 2.80 -1.23
C ILE A 146 4.96 2.58 -2.06
N ALA A 147 5.03 3.14 -3.27
CA ALA A 147 6.17 2.98 -4.17
C ALA A 147 7.47 3.56 -3.58
N ASN A 148 7.40 4.71 -2.91
CA ASN A 148 8.55 5.29 -2.21
C ASN A 148 9.08 4.37 -1.11
N THR A 149 8.18 3.76 -0.34
CA THR A 149 8.56 2.85 0.76
C THR A 149 9.21 1.58 0.23
N ILE A 150 8.69 1.03 -0.87
CA ILE A 150 9.28 -0.13 -1.54
C ILE A 150 10.67 0.20 -2.07
N ALA A 151 10.85 1.36 -2.71
CA ALA A 151 12.14 1.82 -3.19
C ALA A 151 13.17 1.96 -2.06
N ASP A 152 12.75 2.45 -0.89
CA ASP A 152 13.62 2.53 0.30
C ASP A 152 14.09 1.13 0.74
N VAL A 153 13.18 0.15 0.80
CA VAL A 153 13.56 -1.22 1.16
C VAL A 153 14.52 -1.82 0.15
N VAL A 154 14.30 -1.64 -1.15
CA VAL A 154 15.21 -2.13 -2.19
C VAL A 154 16.61 -1.50 -2.08
N LEU A 155 16.68 -0.20 -1.78
CA LEU A 155 17.97 0.49 -1.57
C LEU A 155 18.74 -0.05 -0.36
N GLN A 156 18.06 -0.66 0.61
CA GLN A 156 18.70 -1.29 1.79
C GLN A 156 19.06 -2.77 1.58
N LEU A 157 18.69 -3.40 0.46
CA LEU A 157 19.03 -4.81 0.21
C LEU A 157 20.54 -4.99 -0.03
N ASP A 158 21.11 -6.05 0.54
CA ASP A 158 22.49 -6.47 0.25
C ASP A 158 22.55 -7.30 -1.03
N ASP A 159 23.64 -7.17 -1.80
CA ASP A 159 23.86 -7.83 -3.11
C ASP A 159 24.04 -9.36 -3.03
N VAL A 160 23.83 -9.95 -1.85
CA VAL A 160 24.04 -11.39 -1.58
C VAL A 160 22.94 -12.25 -2.20
N PHE A 161 21.75 -11.70 -2.45
CA PHE A 161 20.58 -12.41 -2.99
C PHE A 161 20.19 -11.93 -4.39
N ARG A 162 21.11 -12.06 -5.35
CA ARG A 162 20.98 -11.51 -6.72
C ARG A 162 19.63 -11.78 -7.38
N ASP A 163 19.14 -13.02 -7.40
CA ASP A 163 17.89 -13.37 -8.12
C ASP A 163 16.64 -12.79 -7.45
N ASP A 164 16.59 -12.77 -6.12
CA ASP A 164 15.49 -12.14 -5.39
C ASP A 164 15.53 -10.61 -5.58
N THR A 165 16.72 -10.01 -5.49
CA THR A 165 16.95 -8.58 -5.74
C THR A 165 16.53 -8.17 -7.15
N VAL A 166 16.79 -9.01 -8.17
CA VAL A 166 16.36 -8.79 -9.55
C VAL A 166 14.84 -8.69 -9.65
N SER A 167 14.11 -9.64 -9.06
CA SER A 167 12.64 -9.60 -9.03
C SER A 167 12.15 -8.34 -8.32
N ARG A 168 12.76 -7.98 -7.18
CA ARG A 168 12.34 -6.81 -6.40
C ARG A 168 12.51 -5.51 -7.15
N ILE A 169 13.61 -5.36 -7.87
CA ILE A 169 13.87 -4.20 -8.71
C ILE A 169 12.81 -4.10 -9.81
N ASN A 170 12.47 -5.21 -10.47
CA ASN A 170 11.41 -5.23 -11.49
C ASN A 170 10.05 -4.78 -10.94
N ASP A 171 9.73 -5.15 -9.70
CA ASP A 171 8.49 -4.72 -9.05
C ASP A 171 8.44 -3.18 -8.90
N VAL A 172 9.54 -2.55 -8.47
CA VAL A 172 9.61 -1.08 -8.33
C VAL A 172 9.53 -0.38 -9.69
N VAL A 173 10.18 -0.95 -10.71
CA VAL A 173 10.17 -0.41 -12.08
C VAL A 173 8.77 -0.48 -12.67
N PHE A 174 8.08 -1.60 -12.46
CA PHE A 174 6.67 -1.74 -12.85
C PHE A 174 5.82 -0.67 -12.15
N LEU A 175 5.96 -0.50 -10.83
CA LEU A 175 5.21 0.51 -10.10
C LEU A 175 5.51 1.93 -10.61
N LYS A 176 6.76 2.25 -10.95
CA LYS A 176 7.11 3.53 -11.60
C LYS A 176 6.38 3.71 -12.92
N LYS A 177 6.47 2.72 -13.83
CA LYS A 177 5.85 2.78 -15.16
C LYS A 177 4.34 2.96 -15.05
N LEU A 178 3.73 2.22 -14.13
CA LEU A 178 2.31 2.28 -13.87
C LEU A 178 1.90 3.64 -13.30
N LEU A 179 2.63 4.14 -12.30
CA LEU A 179 2.42 5.46 -11.73
C LEU A 179 2.49 6.56 -12.79
N LEU A 180 3.51 6.53 -13.65
CA LEU A 180 3.67 7.44 -14.79
C LEU A 180 2.55 7.34 -15.84
N SER A 181 1.81 6.23 -15.88
CA SER A 181 0.70 6.06 -16.83
C SER A 181 -0.58 6.78 -16.42
N PHE A 182 -0.72 7.21 -15.15
CA PHE A 182 -1.92 7.88 -14.68
C PHE A 182 -1.96 9.36 -15.09
N PRO A 183 -3.08 9.86 -15.67
CA PRO A 183 -3.30 11.28 -15.90
C PRO A 183 -3.29 12.04 -14.56
N GLY A 184 -2.41 13.04 -14.41
CA GLY A 184 -2.26 13.80 -13.16
C GLY A 184 -1.10 13.35 -12.26
N PHE A 185 -0.43 12.22 -12.58
CA PHE A 185 0.80 11.85 -11.87
C PHE A 185 1.94 12.85 -12.11
N ALA A 186 1.96 13.51 -13.27
CA ALA A 186 2.89 14.60 -13.56
C ALA A 186 2.76 15.80 -12.61
N ASP A 187 1.58 15.98 -12.00
CA ASP A 187 1.30 17.06 -11.05
C ASP A 187 1.74 16.69 -9.61
N LEU A 188 2.08 15.42 -9.36
CA LEU A 188 2.60 14.96 -8.07
C LEU A 188 4.10 15.21 -7.94
N GLN A 189 4.58 15.45 -6.72
CA GLN A 189 6.00 15.63 -6.42
C GLN A 189 6.77 14.29 -6.46
N THR A 190 7.04 13.81 -7.67
CA THR A 190 7.66 12.50 -7.94
C THR A 190 9.18 12.53 -7.97
N SER A 191 9.78 13.67 -7.65
CA SER A 191 11.24 13.89 -7.65
C SER A 191 11.96 12.91 -6.72
N ILE A 192 11.39 12.65 -5.53
CA ILE A 192 11.96 11.72 -4.56
C ILE A 192 11.99 10.30 -5.12
N LEU A 193 10.85 9.81 -5.63
CA LEU A 193 10.77 8.47 -6.21
C LEU A 193 11.71 8.34 -7.41
N THR A 194 11.78 9.36 -8.27
CA THR A 194 12.68 9.38 -9.42
C THR A 194 14.15 9.27 -8.99
N ALA A 195 14.59 10.07 -8.02
CA ALA A 195 15.95 10.02 -7.49
C ALA A 195 16.28 8.66 -6.84
N LYS A 196 15.34 8.05 -6.11
CA LYS A 196 15.53 6.71 -5.54
C LYS A 196 15.72 5.65 -6.62
N LEU A 197 14.97 5.74 -7.72
CA LEU A 197 15.08 4.80 -8.83
C LEU A 197 16.40 4.95 -9.59
N GLU A 198 16.89 6.18 -9.74
CA GLU A 198 18.24 6.44 -10.27
C GLU A 198 19.30 5.79 -9.37
N ALA A 199 19.20 5.98 -8.05
CA ALA A 199 20.10 5.34 -7.09
C ALA A 199 20.03 3.79 -7.13
N ILE A 200 18.83 3.22 -7.30
CA ILE A 200 18.67 1.76 -7.51
C ILE A 200 19.39 1.34 -8.80
N SER A 201 19.23 2.09 -9.88
CA SER A 201 19.89 1.79 -11.16
C SER A 201 21.41 1.87 -11.08
N GLU A 202 21.95 2.83 -10.32
CA GLU A 202 23.39 2.95 -10.07
C GLU A 202 23.92 1.82 -9.20
N LYS A 203 23.16 1.42 -8.16
CA LYS A 203 23.52 0.33 -7.25
C LYS A 203 23.48 -1.03 -7.95
N TYR A 204 22.58 -1.22 -8.91
CA TYR A 204 22.37 -2.48 -9.62
C TYR A 204 22.48 -2.31 -11.16
N PRO A 205 23.67 -2.00 -11.69
CA PRO A 205 23.87 -1.62 -13.10
C PRO A 205 23.74 -2.78 -14.11
N VAL A 206 23.70 -4.04 -13.63
CA VAL A 206 23.57 -5.24 -14.47
C VAL A 206 22.12 -5.48 -14.92
N MET A 207 21.19 -4.66 -14.45
CA MET A 207 19.77 -4.76 -14.70
C MET A 207 19.40 -3.73 -15.77
N GLU A 208 19.27 -4.14 -17.04
CA GLU A 208 18.74 -3.23 -18.06
C GLU A 208 17.28 -2.91 -17.76
N PHE A 209 17.03 -1.67 -17.33
CA PHE A 209 15.70 -1.10 -17.12
C PHE A 209 15.03 -0.77 -18.46
N GLY A 210 14.65 -1.80 -19.21
CA GLY A 210 13.76 -1.67 -20.38
C GLY A 210 12.36 -1.23 -19.96
#